data_AF-A0A9N9KN05-F1
#
_entry.id   AF-A0A9N9KN05-F1
#
_cell.length_a   1.000
_cell.length_b   1.000
_cell.length_c   1.000
_cell.angle_alpha   90.00
_cell.angle_beta   90.00
_cell.angle_gamma   90.00
#
_symmetry.space_group_name_H-M   'P 1'
#
loop_
_entity.id
_entity.type
_entity.pdbx_description
1 polymer ?
#
loop_
_entity_poly.entity_id
_entity_poly.type
_entity_poly.pdbx_seq_one_letter_code
_entity_poly.pdbx_strand_id
1 'polypeptide(L)'
;MTGQSARSRKRNSRPTTTTKPRLQNPSSKPPPMFQARVPHWEREGFTSSERFCVNGINIEEEREKASQEQKQREKFERAQRRRDARERTRKLATGEEFIADIQAWRVNSLRFLSDRSGEEGFPRLPTLKDYGREECPSTKCIRGAKLDVCHHDVDMIFRRMDFPLEMPYDGFLKKERLRWHPDRFSTRLKFQDEAKEFFQLLQKLIDDK
;
A
#
# COMPACT_ATOMS: atom_id res chain seq x y z
N MET A 1 -51.89 -6.40 -42.21
CA MET A 1 -51.40 -7.73 -42.61
C MET A 1 -50.36 -8.20 -41.61
N THR A 2 -50.58 -9.41 -41.11
CA THR A 2 -49.93 -10.07 -39.97
C THR A 2 -48.61 -10.74 -40.37
N GLY A 3 -47.59 -10.64 -39.51
CA GLY A 3 -46.35 -11.43 -39.63
C GLY A 3 -45.59 -11.50 -38.30
N GLN A 4 -45.95 -12.46 -37.44
CA GLN A 4 -45.12 -13.58 -36.94
C GLN A 4 -43.77 -13.15 -36.32
N SER A 5 -43.62 -13.12 -35.00
CA SER A 5 -43.44 -14.26 -34.07
C SER A 5 -42.17 -15.08 -34.32
N ALA A 6 -41.13 -14.85 -33.50
CA ALA A 6 -40.12 -15.86 -33.18
C ALA A 6 -39.52 -15.59 -31.79
N ARG A 7 -40.11 -16.21 -30.76
CA ARG A 7 -39.50 -16.40 -29.45
C ARG A 7 -38.40 -17.45 -29.59
N SER A 8 -37.15 -17.11 -29.26
CA SER A 8 -36.10 -18.12 -29.07
C SER A 8 -35.76 -18.26 -27.59
N ARG A 9 -35.93 -19.47 -27.09
CA ARG A 9 -35.77 -19.89 -25.70
C ARG A 9 -34.32 -20.35 -25.43
N LYS A 10 -33.86 -20.01 -24.22
CA LYS A 10 -33.01 -20.79 -23.31
C LYS A 10 -31.63 -21.23 -23.82
N ARG A 11 -30.61 -20.85 -23.04
CA ARG A 11 -29.78 -21.83 -22.33
C ARG A 11 -29.14 -21.19 -21.10
N ASN A 12 -29.59 -21.64 -19.93
CA ASN A 12 -28.92 -21.48 -18.66
C ASN A 12 -27.64 -22.33 -18.67
N SER A 13 -26.48 -21.71 -18.62
CA SER A 13 -25.23 -22.38 -18.24
C SER A 13 -24.97 -22.12 -16.75
N ARG A 14 -24.95 -23.22 -15.99
CA ARG A 14 -24.63 -23.30 -14.55
C ARG A 14 -23.26 -22.66 -14.25
N PRO A 15 -23.11 -21.96 -13.12
CA PRO A 15 -21.80 -21.72 -12.53
C PRO A 15 -21.28 -23.01 -11.90
N THR A 16 -20.09 -23.45 -12.29
CA THR A 16 -19.33 -24.51 -11.62
C THR A 16 -18.70 -23.93 -10.36
N THR A 17 -19.18 -24.40 -9.20
CA THR A 17 -18.57 -24.13 -7.91
C THR A 17 -17.30 -24.98 -7.76
N THR A 18 -16.14 -24.37 -7.97
CA THR A 18 -14.84 -24.96 -7.61
C THR A 18 -14.65 -24.81 -6.11
N THR A 19 -15.00 -25.87 -5.40
CA THR A 19 -14.73 -26.11 -3.98
C THR A 19 -13.22 -26.09 -3.73
N LYS A 20 -12.73 -25.08 -3.00
CA LYS A 20 -11.37 -25.08 -2.45
C LYS A 20 -11.25 -26.18 -1.38
N PRO A 21 -10.22 -27.04 -1.41
CA PRO A 21 -9.94 -27.94 -0.30
C PRO A 21 -9.53 -27.12 0.94
N ARG A 22 -10.29 -27.31 2.02
CA ARG A 22 -10.02 -26.81 3.36
C ARG A 22 -8.77 -27.53 3.88
N LEU A 23 -7.63 -26.84 3.89
CA LEU A 23 -6.43 -27.26 4.60
C LEU A 23 -6.80 -27.48 6.07
N GLN A 24 -6.79 -28.75 6.49
CA GLN A 24 -6.90 -29.16 7.87
C GLN A 24 -5.60 -28.73 8.57
N ASN A 25 -5.73 -27.89 9.60
CA ASN A 25 -4.66 -27.57 10.52
C ASN A 25 -4.38 -28.84 11.35
N PRO A 26 -3.20 -29.48 11.25
CA PRO A 26 -2.85 -30.52 12.20
C PRO A 26 -2.66 -29.85 13.57
N SER A 27 -3.51 -30.25 14.51
CA SER A 27 -3.36 -30.00 15.94
C SER A 27 -2.02 -30.57 16.41
N SER A 28 -1.00 -29.73 16.47
CA SER A 28 0.27 -30.03 17.12
C SER A 28 0.05 -29.93 18.64
N LYS A 29 -0.38 -31.04 19.23
CA LYS A 29 -0.21 -31.23 20.68
C LYS A 29 1.28 -31.05 21.01
N PRO A 30 1.65 -30.21 21.99
CA PRO A 30 3.03 -30.16 22.43
C PRO A 30 3.43 -31.54 22.98
N PRO A 31 4.66 -32.01 22.71
CA PRO A 31 5.18 -33.23 23.31
C PRO A 31 5.20 -33.09 24.85
N PRO A 32 5.01 -34.19 25.60
CA PRO A 32 5.10 -34.16 27.04
C PRO A 32 6.50 -33.68 27.45
N MET A 33 6.53 -32.63 28.29
CA MET A 33 7.75 -32.12 28.89
C MET A 33 8.49 -33.26 29.58
N PHE A 34 9.72 -33.52 29.13
CA PHE A 34 10.70 -34.24 29.93
C PHE A 34 10.81 -33.53 31.28
N GLN A 35 10.30 -34.15 32.33
CA GLN A 35 10.62 -33.75 33.70
C GLN A 35 12.10 -34.06 33.90
N ALA A 36 12.94 -33.05 33.65
CA ALA A 36 14.34 -33.10 34.02
C ALA A 36 14.40 -33.33 35.53
N ARG A 37 14.92 -34.50 35.89
CA ARG A 37 15.26 -34.88 37.27
C ARG A 37 16.28 -33.86 37.76
N VAL A 38 15.85 -32.95 38.64
CA VAL A 38 16.75 -32.02 39.32
C VAL A 38 17.73 -32.85 40.14
N PRO A 39 19.06 -32.73 39.94
CA PRO A 39 20.03 -33.42 40.75
C PRO A 39 19.94 -32.95 42.22
N HIS A 40 19.91 -33.91 43.14
CA HIS A 40 19.68 -33.77 44.59
C HIS A 40 20.79 -32.97 45.35
N TRP A 41 21.78 -32.38 44.71
CA TRP A 41 22.85 -31.70 45.47
C TRP A 41 22.48 -30.32 46.03
N GLU A 42 21.26 -29.80 45.78
CA GLU A 42 20.71 -28.64 46.51
C GLU A 42 19.99 -29.08 47.79
N ARG A 43 20.75 -29.59 48.75
CA ARG A 43 20.28 -29.66 50.15
C ARG A 43 21.44 -29.49 51.13
N GLU A 44 22.22 -28.42 50.97
CA GLU A 44 22.96 -27.85 52.09
C GLU A 44 22.84 -26.32 52.03
N GLY A 45 22.44 -25.75 53.16
CA GLY A 45 22.08 -24.36 53.30
C GLY A 45 23.23 -23.44 52.92
N PHE A 46 22.96 -22.56 51.96
CA PHE A 46 23.68 -21.31 51.82
C PHE A 46 22.67 -20.16 51.96
N THR A 47 22.26 -19.91 53.20
CA THR A 47 21.70 -18.62 53.59
C THR A 47 22.85 -17.62 53.67
N SER A 48 23.41 -17.22 52.53
CA SER A 48 24.21 -15.99 52.49
C SER A 48 23.41 -14.93 51.76
N SER A 49 22.66 -14.18 52.57
CA SER A 49 22.26 -12.81 52.28
C SER A 49 23.51 -11.91 52.30
N GLU A 50 24.56 -12.28 51.58
CA GLU A 50 25.62 -11.37 51.20
C GLU A 50 25.19 -10.70 49.91
N ARG A 51 24.58 -9.53 50.10
CA ARG A 51 24.72 -8.46 49.12
C ARG A 51 26.21 -8.28 48.87
N PHE A 52 26.72 -8.96 47.84
CA PHE A 52 28.00 -8.67 47.23
C PHE A 52 27.91 -7.24 46.67
N CYS A 53 28.17 -6.26 47.52
CA CYS A 53 28.53 -4.92 47.09
C CYS A 53 30.00 -5.00 46.64
N VAL A 54 30.23 -5.58 45.46
CA VAL A 54 31.51 -5.41 44.75
C VAL A 54 31.57 -3.93 44.35
N ASN A 55 32.37 -3.15 45.08
CA ASN A 55 32.82 -1.81 44.71
C ASN A 55 31.76 -0.88 44.12
N GLY A 56 30.79 -0.41 44.91
CA GLY A 56 30.16 0.92 44.77
C GLY A 56 29.63 1.38 43.40
N ILE A 57 29.56 0.51 42.40
CA ILE A 57 29.06 0.77 41.05
C ILE A 57 27.79 -0.07 40.95
N ASN A 58 26.69 0.64 40.81
CA ASN A 58 25.36 0.07 40.73
C ASN A 58 25.23 -0.61 39.34
N ILE A 59 25.70 -1.86 39.23
CA ILE A 59 25.79 -2.63 37.96
C ILE A 59 24.44 -2.65 37.20
N GLU A 60 23.33 -2.60 37.95
CA GLU A 60 21.98 -2.54 37.41
C GLU A 60 21.68 -1.18 36.76
N GLU A 61 22.13 -0.08 37.36
CA GLU A 61 22.00 1.29 36.83
C GLU A 61 22.83 1.48 35.55
N GLU A 62 24.04 0.90 35.50
CA GLU A 62 24.86 0.90 34.28
C GLU A 62 24.20 0.11 33.14
N ARG A 63 23.58 -1.03 33.43
CA ARG A 63 22.83 -1.83 32.45
C ARG A 63 21.60 -1.09 31.95
N GLU A 64 20.87 -0.42 32.83
CA GLU A 64 19.72 0.40 32.45
C GLU A 64 20.14 1.58 31.58
N LYS A 65 21.21 2.29 31.95
CA LYS A 65 21.75 3.39 31.16
C LYS A 65 22.23 2.92 29.78
N ALA A 66 22.97 1.81 29.72
CA ALA A 66 23.39 1.21 28.44
C ALA A 66 22.19 0.78 27.57
N SER A 67 21.14 0.20 28.18
CA SER A 67 19.90 -0.15 27.47
C SER A 67 19.17 1.09 26.94
N GLN A 68 19.12 2.16 27.72
CA GLN A 68 18.51 3.42 27.30
C GLN A 68 19.30 4.08 26.17
N GLU A 69 20.63 4.12 26.26
CA GLU A 69 21.50 4.66 25.21
C GLU A 69 21.37 3.85 23.91
N GLN A 70 21.34 2.51 23.99
CA GLN A 70 21.10 1.66 22.82
C GLN A 70 19.73 1.95 22.19
N LYS A 71 18.66 2.03 23.00
CA LYS A 71 17.31 2.39 22.52
C LYS A 71 17.28 3.78 21.87
N GLN A 72 18.02 4.75 22.41
CA GLN A 72 18.12 6.09 21.83
C GLN A 72 18.89 6.07 20.50
N ARG A 73 20.01 5.34 20.42
CA ARG A 73 20.77 5.14 19.18
C ARG A 73 19.92 4.47 18.11
N GLU A 74 19.25 3.37 18.42
CA GLU A 74 18.35 2.67 17.48
C GLU A 74 17.20 3.57 17.01
N LYS A 75 16.60 4.36 17.91
CA LYS A 75 15.56 5.34 17.54
C LYS A 75 16.12 6.42 16.62
N PHE A 76 17.32 6.93 16.90
CA PHE A 76 17.98 7.95 16.09
C PHE A 76 18.31 7.41 14.70
N GLU A 77 18.95 6.24 14.60
CA GLU A 77 19.25 5.59 13.32
C GLU A 77 17.99 5.30 12.51
N ARG A 78 16.93 4.80 13.16
CA ARG A 78 15.64 4.58 12.50
C ARG A 78 15.03 5.88 11.98
N ALA A 79 15.13 6.97 12.74
CA ALA A 79 14.67 8.28 12.31
C ALA A 79 15.50 8.83 11.14
N GLN A 80 16.82 8.66 11.19
CA GLN A 80 17.75 9.05 10.11
C GLN A 80 17.45 8.28 8.83
N ARG A 81 17.37 6.95 8.87
CA ARG A 81 17.00 6.12 7.71
C ARG A 81 15.66 6.55 7.09
N ARG A 82 14.68 6.92 7.93
CA ARG A 82 13.39 7.45 7.47
C ARG A 82 13.52 8.82 6.78
N ARG A 83 14.39 9.70 7.27
CA ARG A 83 14.67 11.00 6.62
C ARG A 83 15.34 10.79 5.27
N ASP A 84 16.39 9.97 5.21
CA ASP A 84 17.14 9.72 3.97
C ASP A 84 16.26 9.06 2.89
N ALA A 85 15.37 8.15 3.28
CA ALA A 85 14.39 7.55 2.38
C ALA A 85 13.39 8.59 1.82
N ARG A 86 12.92 9.52 2.66
CA ARG A 86 12.04 10.62 2.24
C ARG A 86 12.75 11.59 1.30
N GLU A 87 14.01 11.90 1.57
CA GLU A 87 14.80 12.80 0.73
C GLU A 87 15.04 12.20 -0.66
N ARG A 88 15.42 10.91 -0.74
CA ARG A 88 15.54 10.20 -2.03
C ARG A 88 14.22 10.24 -2.81
N THR A 89 13.12 9.93 -2.15
CA THR A 89 11.78 10.01 -2.75
C THR A 89 11.46 11.42 -3.25
N ARG A 90 11.81 12.46 -2.48
CA ARG A 90 11.60 13.85 -2.86
C ARG A 90 12.42 14.20 -4.11
N LYS A 91 13.69 13.83 -4.16
CA LYS A 91 14.58 14.10 -5.31
C LYS A 91 14.04 13.48 -6.59
N LEU A 92 13.60 12.22 -6.53
CA LEU A 92 12.96 11.55 -7.67
C LEU A 92 11.66 12.27 -8.08
N ALA A 93 10.82 12.63 -7.13
CA ALA A 93 9.56 13.32 -7.38
C ALA A 93 9.70 14.78 -7.87
N THR A 94 10.91 15.35 -7.81
CA THR A 94 11.25 16.68 -8.34
C THR A 94 12.16 16.61 -9.57
N GLY A 95 12.46 15.41 -10.07
CA GLY A 95 13.24 15.25 -11.29
C GLY A 95 12.49 15.84 -12.49
N GLU A 96 13.22 16.54 -13.36
CA GLU A 96 12.65 17.17 -14.57
C GLU A 96 11.96 16.13 -15.47
N GLU A 97 12.55 14.93 -15.60
CA GLU A 97 11.97 13.81 -16.34
C GLU A 97 10.61 13.38 -15.79
N PHE A 98 10.49 13.27 -14.47
CA PHE A 98 9.22 12.89 -13.84
C PHE A 98 8.13 13.95 -14.05
N ILE A 99 8.50 15.22 -14.01
CA ILE A 99 7.58 16.33 -14.28
C ILE A 99 7.14 16.32 -15.75
N ALA A 100 8.07 16.10 -16.68
CA ALA A 100 7.76 15.97 -18.10
C ALA A 100 6.80 14.81 -18.38
N ASP A 101 7.01 13.66 -17.73
CA ASP A 101 6.13 12.50 -17.88
C ASP A 101 4.74 12.72 -17.28
N ILE A 102 4.62 13.49 -16.19
CA ILE A 102 3.31 13.93 -15.68
C ILE A 102 2.58 14.80 -16.71
N GLN A 103 3.27 15.74 -17.34
CA GLN A 103 2.68 16.61 -18.35
C GLN A 103 2.24 15.82 -19.59
N ALA A 104 3.09 14.91 -20.08
CA ALA A 104 2.77 14.01 -21.18
C ALA A 104 1.56 13.13 -20.85
N TRP A 105 1.53 12.53 -19.65
CA TRP A 105 0.39 11.75 -19.18
C TRP A 105 -0.91 12.57 -19.15
N ARG A 106 -0.86 13.82 -18.69
CA ARG A 106 -2.02 14.71 -18.63
C ARG A 106 -2.59 14.98 -20.03
N VAL A 107 -1.73 15.30 -21.00
CA VAL A 107 -2.14 15.53 -22.39
C VAL A 107 -2.76 14.27 -22.99
N ASN A 108 -2.10 13.12 -22.81
CA ASN A 108 -2.60 11.83 -23.28
C ASN A 108 -3.95 11.47 -22.65
N SER A 109 -4.12 11.77 -21.36
CA SER A 109 -5.38 11.53 -20.64
C SER A 109 -6.52 12.38 -21.17
N LEU A 110 -6.27 13.66 -21.44
CA LEU A 110 -7.29 14.54 -22.04
C LEU A 110 -7.66 14.09 -23.46
N ARG A 111 -6.68 13.64 -24.26
CA ARG A 111 -6.92 13.07 -25.59
C ARG A 111 -7.76 11.81 -25.50
N PHE A 112 -7.37 10.86 -24.63
CA PHE A 112 -8.08 9.61 -24.41
C PHE A 112 -9.53 9.78 -23.94
N LEU A 113 -9.80 10.80 -23.11
CA LEU A 113 -11.14 11.12 -22.63
C LEU A 113 -12.00 11.80 -23.71
N SER A 114 -11.36 12.51 -24.64
CA SER A 114 -12.04 13.20 -25.75
C SER A 114 -12.29 12.27 -26.93
N ASP A 115 -11.37 11.35 -27.20
CA ASP A 115 -11.48 10.37 -28.26
C ASP A 115 -12.40 9.20 -27.85
N ARG A 116 -13.44 9.00 -28.65
CA ARG A 116 -14.42 7.92 -28.49
C ARG A 116 -14.15 6.71 -29.38
N SER A 117 -13.15 6.78 -30.27
CA SER A 117 -12.76 5.68 -31.16
C SER A 117 -12.46 4.39 -30.38
N GLY A 118 -11.92 4.53 -29.17
CA GLY A 118 -11.52 3.42 -28.33
C GLY A 118 -10.29 2.68 -28.85
N GLU A 119 -9.58 3.21 -29.85
CA GLU A 119 -8.36 2.61 -30.39
C GLU A 119 -7.18 2.77 -29.42
N GLU A 120 -7.10 3.91 -28.73
CA GLU A 120 -6.05 4.19 -27.75
C GLU A 120 -6.23 3.39 -26.44
N GLY A 121 -5.11 2.90 -25.89
CA GLY A 121 -5.05 2.23 -24.59
C GLY A 121 -5.29 3.17 -23.41
N PHE A 122 -5.59 2.60 -22.23
CA PHE A 122 -5.77 3.39 -21.02
C PHE A 122 -4.46 4.14 -20.66
N PRO A 123 -4.50 5.45 -20.35
CA PRO A 123 -3.29 6.22 -20.08
C PRO A 123 -2.53 5.68 -18.87
N ARG A 124 -1.27 5.25 -19.08
CA ARG A 124 -0.39 4.78 -18.01
C ARG A 124 0.12 5.95 -17.18
N LEU A 125 -0.14 5.94 -15.88
CA LEU A 125 0.38 6.95 -14.96
C LEU A 125 1.91 6.78 -14.78
N PRO A 126 2.68 7.88 -14.74
CA PRO A 126 4.09 7.81 -14.35
C PRO A 126 4.19 7.49 -12.86
N THR A 127 5.06 6.55 -12.49
CA THR A 127 5.22 6.13 -11.09
C THR A 127 6.64 6.38 -10.62
N LEU A 128 6.85 6.61 -9.32
CA LEU A 128 8.23 6.70 -8.81
C LEU A 128 9.00 5.38 -8.95
N LYS A 129 8.30 4.27 -9.15
CA LYS A 129 8.93 2.98 -9.45
C LYS A 129 9.70 3.03 -10.76
N ASP A 130 9.22 3.80 -11.73
CA ASP A 130 9.90 4.03 -13.00
C ASP A 130 11.25 4.77 -12.81
N TYR A 131 11.42 5.47 -11.69
CA TYR A 131 12.65 6.21 -11.34
C TYR A 131 13.39 5.58 -10.15
N GLY A 132 13.20 4.27 -9.92
CA GLY A 132 14.00 3.50 -8.96
C GLY A 132 13.47 3.46 -7.53
N ARG A 133 12.20 3.81 -7.29
CA ARG A 133 11.57 3.57 -5.98
C ARG A 133 10.92 2.19 -5.93
N GLU A 134 11.37 1.37 -4.97
CA GLU A 134 10.89 -0.01 -4.88
C GLU A 134 9.40 -0.11 -4.52
N GLU A 135 8.94 0.55 -3.45
CA GLU A 135 7.55 0.40 -2.97
C GLU A 135 7.00 1.64 -2.27
N CYS A 136 5.68 1.67 -2.10
CA CYS A 136 5.01 2.68 -1.29
C CYS A 136 5.30 2.45 0.20
N PRO A 137 5.69 3.47 1.00
CA PRO A 137 6.22 3.31 2.34
C PRO A 137 5.09 3.30 3.39
N SER A 138 3.84 3.42 2.94
CA SER A 138 2.66 3.58 3.79
C SER A 138 1.98 2.23 3.97
N THR A 139 1.73 1.86 5.22
CA THR A 139 1.00 0.63 5.56
C THR A 139 -0.49 0.73 5.25
N LYS A 140 -1.04 1.95 5.16
CA LYS A 140 -2.45 2.21 4.80
C LYS A 140 -2.58 2.49 3.29
N CYS A 141 -1.86 1.73 2.47
CA CYS A 141 -1.81 1.92 1.04
C CYS A 141 -2.90 1.11 0.32
N ILE A 142 -3.78 1.80 -0.43
CA ILE A 142 -4.64 1.15 -1.44
C ILE A 142 -3.90 1.19 -2.77
N ARG A 143 -3.66 0.01 -3.34
CA ARG A 143 -3.01 -0.21 -4.63
C ARG A 143 -4.04 -0.71 -5.65
N GLY A 144 -3.96 -0.13 -6.83
CA GLY A 144 -4.64 -0.62 -8.00
C GLY A 144 -3.86 -1.77 -8.66
N ALA A 145 -4.52 -2.90 -8.92
CA ALA A 145 -3.88 -4.07 -9.48
C ALA A 145 -3.66 -3.95 -10.99
N LYS A 146 -4.60 -3.31 -11.72
CA LYS A 146 -4.52 -3.16 -13.18
C LYS A 146 -3.62 -2.00 -13.60
N LEU A 147 -3.64 -0.92 -12.84
CA LEU A 147 -2.85 0.28 -13.10
C LEU A 147 -1.43 0.19 -12.54
N ASP A 148 -1.16 -0.79 -11.66
CA ASP A 148 0.09 -0.96 -10.89
C ASP A 148 0.49 0.25 -10.03
N VAL A 149 -0.44 1.18 -9.76
CA VAL A 149 -0.21 2.42 -9.00
C VAL A 149 -0.96 2.41 -7.67
N CYS A 150 -0.49 3.18 -6.69
CA CYS A 150 -1.24 3.41 -5.46
C CYS A 150 -1.76 4.84 -5.34
N HIS A 151 -2.70 5.07 -4.42
CA HIS A 151 -3.26 6.42 -4.24
C HIS A 151 -2.20 7.46 -3.85
N HIS A 152 -1.10 7.07 -3.19
CA HIS A 152 0.00 8.01 -2.90
C HIS A 152 0.75 8.44 -4.17
N ASP A 153 0.89 7.55 -5.16
CA ASP A 153 1.48 7.92 -6.45
C ASP A 153 0.55 8.89 -7.18
N VAL A 154 -0.77 8.61 -7.14
CA VAL A 154 -1.82 9.48 -7.69
C VAL A 154 -1.83 10.86 -7.02
N ASP A 155 -1.82 10.93 -5.68
CA ASP A 155 -1.76 12.20 -4.93
C ASP A 155 -0.49 12.97 -5.25
N MET A 156 0.63 12.25 -5.36
CA MET A 156 1.88 12.87 -5.72
C MET A 156 1.77 13.52 -7.10
N ILE A 157 1.38 12.77 -8.12
CA ILE A 157 1.20 13.25 -9.50
C ILE A 157 0.32 14.50 -9.53
N PHE A 158 -0.88 14.45 -8.91
CA PHE A 158 -1.80 15.57 -8.92
C PHE A 158 -1.21 16.79 -8.21
N ARG A 159 -0.55 16.65 -7.06
CA ARG A 159 0.09 17.79 -6.38
C ARG A 159 1.19 18.49 -7.18
N ARG A 160 1.72 17.86 -8.23
CA ARG A 160 2.75 18.44 -9.12
C ARG A 160 2.16 18.98 -10.41
N MET A 161 0.86 18.80 -10.64
CA MET A 161 0.19 19.48 -11.74
C MET A 161 -0.07 20.92 -11.35
N ASP A 162 0.24 21.81 -12.28
CA ASP A 162 -0.23 23.18 -12.17
C ASP A 162 -1.75 23.19 -12.35
N PHE A 163 -2.45 23.55 -11.28
CA PHE A 163 -3.88 23.80 -11.28
C PHE A 163 -4.15 25.28 -11.47
N PRO A 164 -5.24 25.66 -12.16
CA PRO A 164 -5.72 27.03 -12.13
C PRO A 164 -5.90 27.47 -10.67
N LEU A 165 -5.32 28.62 -10.30
CA LEU A 165 -5.33 29.17 -8.94
C LEU A 165 -6.73 29.31 -8.33
N GLU A 166 -7.76 29.31 -9.17
CA GLU A 166 -9.17 29.46 -8.78
C GLU A 166 -9.79 28.20 -8.18
N MET A 167 -9.14 27.02 -8.25
CA MET A 167 -9.73 25.77 -7.78
C MET A 167 -8.93 25.11 -6.65
N PRO A 168 -9.52 24.96 -5.45
CA PRO A 168 -8.93 24.17 -4.39
C PRO A 168 -8.66 22.73 -4.84
N TYR A 169 -7.57 22.13 -4.36
CA TYR A 169 -7.16 20.78 -4.73
C TYR A 169 -8.28 19.73 -4.57
N ASP A 170 -9.11 19.84 -3.53
CA ASP A 170 -10.20 18.89 -3.29
C ASP A 170 -11.34 19.06 -4.30
N GLY A 171 -11.59 20.30 -4.73
CA GLY A 171 -12.51 20.61 -5.82
C GLY A 171 -12.00 20.02 -7.13
N PHE A 172 -10.70 20.12 -7.37
CA PHE A 172 -10.05 19.50 -8.52
C PHE A 172 -10.17 17.97 -8.49
N LEU A 173 -9.83 17.31 -7.38
CA LEU A 173 -9.95 15.86 -7.25
C LEU A 173 -11.39 15.36 -7.46
N LYS A 174 -12.39 16.09 -6.94
CA LYS A 174 -13.81 15.76 -7.17
C LYS A 174 -14.18 15.84 -8.65
N LYS A 175 -13.70 16.85 -9.38
CA LYS A 175 -13.93 16.96 -10.84
C LYS A 175 -13.25 15.82 -11.59
N GLU A 176 -12.01 15.51 -11.23
CA GLU A 176 -11.25 14.44 -11.89
C GLU A 176 -11.89 13.08 -11.60
N ARG A 177 -12.32 12.81 -10.37
CA ARG A 177 -13.07 11.59 -10.02
C ARG A 177 -14.29 11.40 -10.91
N LEU A 178 -15.05 12.46 -11.19
CA LEU A 178 -16.23 12.39 -12.07
C LEU A 178 -15.87 12.17 -13.55
N ARG A 179 -14.70 12.64 -14.01
CA ARG A 179 -14.20 12.38 -15.37
C ARG A 179 -13.87 10.91 -15.57
N TRP A 180 -13.33 10.28 -14.54
CA TRP A 180 -12.94 8.86 -14.55
C TRP A 180 -14.03 7.92 -14.04
N HIS A 181 -15.28 8.39 -13.92
CA HIS A 181 -16.39 7.55 -13.45
C HIS A 181 -16.62 6.36 -14.41
N PRO A 182 -16.75 5.11 -13.90
CA PRO A 182 -16.87 3.93 -14.75
C PRO A 182 -18.06 3.97 -15.71
N ASP A 183 -19.18 4.63 -15.35
CA ASP A 183 -20.34 4.79 -16.23
C ASP A 183 -20.02 5.53 -17.54
N ARG A 184 -19.02 6.43 -17.53
CA ARG A 184 -18.54 7.12 -18.74
C ARG A 184 -17.85 6.18 -19.72
N PHE A 185 -17.47 4.99 -19.27
CA PHE A 185 -16.80 3.95 -20.05
C PHE A 185 -17.73 2.77 -20.38
N SER A 186 -19.05 2.93 -20.21
CA SER A 186 -20.06 1.90 -20.52
C SER A 186 -20.01 1.38 -21.97
N THR A 187 -19.61 2.23 -22.93
CA THR A 187 -19.41 1.83 -24.33
C THR A 187 -17.99 1.32 -24.61
N ARG A 188 -17.06 1.46 -23.67
CA ARG A 188 -15.65 1.06 -23.75
C ARG A 188 -15.33 0.06 -22.63
N LEU A 189 -16.06 -1.07 -22.61
CA LEU A 189 -16.02 -2.07 -21.54
C LEU A 189 -14.60 -2.54 -21.17
N LYS A 190 -13.69 -2.59 -22.15
CA LYS A 190 -12.28 -2.95 -21.94
C LYS A 190 -11.50 -2.03 -20.99
N PHE A 191 -12.00 -0.81 -20.73
CA PHE A 191 -11.38 0.18 -19.85
C PHE A 191 -12.18 0.43 -18.57
N GLN A 192 -13.30 -0.26 -18.39
CA GLN A 192 -14.22 -0.01 -17.30
C GLN A 192 -13.60 -0.37 -15.94
N ASP A 193 -12.79 -1.43 -15.90
CA ASP A 193 -12.12 -1.87 -14.68
C ASP A 193 -10.97 -0.92 -14.29
N GLU A 194 -10.17 -0.48 -15.25
CA GLU A 194 -9.10 0.51 -15.08
C GLU A 194 -9.69 1.85 -14.59
N ALA A 195 -10.79 2.30 -15.21
CA ALA A 195 -11.51 3.49 -14.77
C ALA A 195 -12.07 3.33 -13.35
N LYS A 196 -12.66 2.17 -13.02
CA LYS A 196 -13.16 1.86 -11.68
C LYS A 196 -12.04 1.87 -10.64
N GLU A 197 -10.90 1.30 -10.96
CA GLU A 197 -9.72 1.29 -10.08
C GLU A 197 -9.21 2.72 -9.85
N PHE A 198 -9.05 3.50 -10.92
CA PHE A 198 -8.62 4.89 -10.82
C PHE A 198 -9.60 5.75 -10.02
N PHE A 199 -10.90 5.54 -10.24
CA PHE A 199 -11.97 6.16 -9.47
C PHE A 199 -11.86 5.87 -7.97
N GLN A 200 -11.58 4.62 -7.58
CA GLN A 200 -11.39 4.24 -6.18
C GLN A 200 -10.16 4.90 -5.55
N LEU A 201 -9.05 4.98 -6.29
CA LEU A 201 -7.85 5.67 -5.82
C LEU A 201 -8.12 7.16 -5.60
N LEU A 202 -8.82 7.83 -6.52
CA LEU A 202 -9.24 9.23 -6.38
C LEU A 202 -10.21 9.43 -5.20
N GLN A 203 -11.16 8.51 -5.03
CA GLN A 203 -12.10 8.55 -3.90
C GLN A 203 -11.36 8.45 -2.57
N LYS A 204 -10.36 7.56 -2.46
CA LYS A 204 -9.53 7.44 -1.26
C LYS A 204 -8.80 8.74 -0.92
N LEU A 205 -8.31 9.47 -1.91
CA LEU A 205 -7.65 10.76 -1.71
C LEU A 205 -8.60 11.86 -1.23
N ILE A 206 -9.88 11.77 -1.59
CA ILE A 206 -10.92 12.69 -1.12
C ILE A 206 -11.31 12.34 0.31
N ASP A 207 -11.35 11.06 0.67
CA ASP A 207 -11.78 10.59 1.99
C ASP A 207 -10.68 10.69 3.07
N ASP A 208 -9.40 10.60 2.69
CA ASP A 208 -8.25 10.64 3.62
C ASP A 208 -7.82 12.05 4.05
N LYS A 209 -8.54 13.08 3.60
CA LYS A 209 -8.29 14.49 3.94
C LYS A 209 -9.22 14.98 5.04
#